data_AF-A0A0F9RSI3-F1
#
_entry.id   AF-A0A0F9RSI3-F1
#
_cell.length_a   1.000
_cell.length_b   1.000
_cell.length_c   1.000
_cell.angle_alpha   90.00
_cell.angle_beta   90.00
_cell.angle_gamma   90.00
#
_symmetry.space_group_name_H-M   'P 1'
#
loop_
_entity.id
_entity.type
_entity.pdbx_description
1 polymer ?
#
loop_
_entity_poly.entity_id
_entity_poly.type
_entity_poly.pdbx_seq_one_letter_code
_entity_poly.pdbx_strand_id
1 'polypeptide(L)' 'MASVQIPIDIPFAPKHIEVDAEFVLGDASERRDAGVNLVIWWVRPDGTERGINQFISEEELHG' A
#
# COMPACT_ATOMS: atom_id res chain seq x y z
N MET A 1 6.53 -18.94 -4.63
CA MET A 1 5.65 -17.77 -4.44
C MET A 1 6.56 -16.61 -4.10
N ALA A 2 6.63 -15.60 -4.95
CA ALA A 2 7.44 -14.41 -4.67
C ALA A 2 6.68 -13.54 -3.66
N SER A 3 7.33 -13.20 -2.55
CA SER A 3 6.81 -12.19 -1.62
C SER A 3 7.31 -10.83 -2.05
N VAL A 4 6.42 -9.93 -2.47
CA VAL A 4 6.77 -8.52 -2.69
C VAL A 4 7.00 -7.89 -1.32
N GLN A 5 8.22 -7.37 -1.11
CA GLN A 5 8.58 -6.61 0.09
C GLN A 5 8.40 -5.14 -0.23
N ILE A 6 7.49 -4.47 0.47
CA ILE A 6 7.21 -3.05 0.28
C ILE A 6 7.96 -2.32 1.40
N PRO A 7 9.07 -1.61 1.09
CA PRO A 7 9.83 -0.91 2.11
C PRO A 7 9.02 0.28 2.60
N ILE A 8 8.60 0.24 3.87
CA ILE A 8 7.95 1.36 4.54
C ILE A 8 8.98 1.98 5.49
N ASP A 9 9.36 3.23 5.24
CA ASP A 9 10.20 4.00 6.16
C ASP A 9 9.30 4.65 7.22
N ILE A 10 9.17 4.00 8.38
CA ILE A 10 8.41 4.53 9.51
C ILE A 10 9.40 5.25 10.44
N PRO A 11 9.37 6.59 10.55
CA PRO A 11 10.40 7.36 11.26
C PRO A 11 10.32 7.25 12.80
N PHE A 12 9.49 6.35 13.31
CA PHE A 12 9.26 6.08 14.73
C PHE A 12 8.68 4.67 14.92
N ALA A 13 8.63 4.18 16.16
CA ALA A 13 7.93 2.94 16.49
C ALA A 13 6.42 3.22 16.67
N PRO A 14 5.55 2.81 15.74
CA PRO A 14 4.11 3.06 15.85
C PRO A 14 3.49 2.19 16.95
N LYS A 15 2.44 2.70 17.58
CA LYS A 15 1.67 1.96 18.59
C LYS A 15 0.77 0.90 17.96
N HIS A 16 0.28 1.19 16.77
CA HIS A 16 -0.58 0.33 15.97
C HIS A 16 -0.31 0.58 14.49
N ILE A 17 -0.35 -0.48 13.69
CA ILE A 17 -0.26 -0.44 12.23
C ILE A 17 -1.39 -1.29 11.68
N GLU A 18 -2.10 -0.76 10.69
CA GLU A 18 -3.12 -1.45 9.90
C GLU A 18 -2.72 -1.38 8.43
N VAL A 19 -2.90 -2.48 7.70
CA VAL A 19 -2.54 -2.59 6.28
C VAL A 19 -3.72 -3.19 5.55
N ASP A 20 -4.27 -2.41 4.62
CA ASP A 20 -5.34 -2.81 3.72
C ASP A 20 -4.82 -2.88 2.29
N ALA A 21 -5.26 -3.90 1.57
CA ALA A 21 -4.96 -4.09 0.17
C ALA A 21 -6.26 -4.28 -0.61
N GLU A 22 -6.49 -3.43 -1.60
CA GLU A 22 -7.63 -3.51 -2.50
C GLU A 22 -7.17 -3.86 -3.92
N PHE A 23 -7.69 -4.95 -4.48
CA PHE A 23 -7.41 -5.33 -5.86
C PHE A 23 -8.17 -4.43 -6.82
N VAL A 24 -7.45 -3.81 -7.73
CA VAL A 24 -7.99 -2.93 -8.76
C VAL A 24 -7.94 -3.67 -10.09
N LEU A 25 -9.11 -3.86 -10.71
CA LEU A 25 -9.18 -4.34 -12.08
C LEU A 25 -8.81 -3.20 -13.03
N GLY A 26 -7.99 -3.51 -14.02
CA GLY A 26 -7.64 -2.56 -15.07
C GLY A 26 -8.82 -2.26 -16.00
N ASP A 27 -8.84 -1.05 -16.53
CA ASP A 27 -9.81 -0.61 -17.53
C ASP A 27 -9.08 0.02 -18.72
N ALA A 28 -9.10 -0.68 -19.86
CA ALA A 28 -8.45 -0.24 -21.09
C ALA A 28 -9.10 1.02 -21.70
N SER A 29 -10.38 1.28 -21.42
CA SER A 29 -11.08 2.48 -21.88
C SER A 29 -10.62 3.74 -21.14
N GLU A 30 -10.24 3.57 -19.87
CA GLU A 30 -9.73 4.64 -19.01
C GLU A 30 -8.19 4.71 -18.96
N ARG A 31 -7.50 3.80 -19.66
CA ARG A 31 -6.03 3.61 -19.57
C ARG A 31 -5.57 3.42 -18.13
N ARG A 32 -6.34 2.66 -17.35
CA ARG A 32 -6.04 2.33 -15.95
C ARG A 32 -5.49 0.92 -15.90
N ASP A 33 -4.29 0.77 -15.34
CA ASP A 33 -3.69 -0.55 -15.16
C ASP A 33 -4.37 -1.34 -14.04
N ALA A 34 -4.34 -2.66 -14.17
CA ALA A 34 -4.68 -3.55 -13.06
C ALA A 34 -3.57 -3.50 -12.01
N GLY A 35 -3.92 -3.75 -10.75
CA GLY A 35 -2.94 -3.72 -9.68
C GLY A 35 -3.56 -3.84 -8.30
N VAL A 36 -2.81 -3.38 -7.31
CA VAL A 36 -3.23 -3.34 -5.91
C VAL A 36 -3.10 -1.92 -5.39
N ASN A 37 -4.17 -1.43 -4.79
CA ASN A 37 -4.14 -0.21 -4.00
C ASN A 37 -3.83 -0.60 -2.55
N LEU A 38 -2.65 -0.22 -2.07
CA LEU A 38 -2.21 -0.49 -0.71
C LEU A 38 -2.43 0.76 0.14
N VAL A 39 -3.16 0.59 1.24
CA VAL A 39 -3.34 1.64 2.24
C VAL A 39 -2.74 1.16 3.55
N ILE A 40 -1.77 1.93 4.05
CA ILE A 40 -1.10 1.62 5.31
C ILE A 40 -1.40 2.76 6.26
N TRP A 41 -1.99 2.43 7.40
CA TRP A 41 -2.31 3.37 8.48
C TRP A 41 -1.48 3.06 9.71
N TRP A 42 -1.04 4.09 10.42
CA TRP A 42 -0.39 3.90 11.71
C TRP A 42 -0.65 5.05 12.68
N VAL A 43 -0.61 4.70 13.96
CA VAL A 43 -0.84 5.62 15.08
C VAL A 43 0.47 5.88 15.80
N ARG A 44 0.84 7.16 15.93
CA ARG A 44 1.98 7.62 16.71
C ARG A 44 1.77 7.37 18.21
N PRO A 45 2.85 7.29 19.02
CA PRO A 45 2.73 7.25 20.47
C PRO A 45 1.96 8.45 21.06
N ASP A 46 1.99 9.61 20.39
CA ASP A 46 1.24 10.82 20.77
C ASP A 46 -0.25 10.80 20.37
N GLY A 47 -0.71 9.73 19.71
CA GLY A 47 -2.09 9.56 19.24
C GLY A 47 -2.37 10.12 17.85
N THR A 48 -1.40 10.74 17.18
CA THR A 48 -1.58 11.24 15.80
C THR A 48 -1.64 10.11 14.79
N GLU A 49 -2.63 10.13 13.92
CA GLU A 49 -2.80 9.18 12.83
C GLU A 49 -2.10 9.66 11.55
N ARG A 50 -1.46 8.74 10.84
CA ARG A 50 -0.87 8.95 9.51
C ARG A 50 -1.15 7.74 8.65
N GLY A 51 -1.17 7.93 7.34
CA GLY A 51 -1.18 6.82 6.41
C GLY A 51 -0.58 7.18 5.07
N ILE A 52 -0.21 6.14 4.32
CA ILE A 52 0.18 6.23 2.92
C ILE A 52 -0.79 5.40 2.09
N ASN A 53 -1.06 5.91 0.89
CA ASN A 53 -1.84 5.22 -0.12
C ASN A 53 -0.96 5.09 -1.36
N GLN A 54 -0.69 3.86 -1.76
CA GLN A 54 0.20 3.54 -2.86
C GLN A 54 -0.50 2.56 -3.80
N PHE A 55 -0.61 2.94 -5.07
CA PHE A 55 -0.97 2.01 -6.12
C PHE A 55 0.29 1.28 -6.61
N ILE A 56 0.19 -0.04 -6.75
CA ILE A 56 1.23 -0.92 -7.28
C ILE A 56 0.62 -1.64 -8.47
N SER A 57 1.18 -1.41 -9.66
CA SER A 57 0.68 -2.05 -10.89
C SER A 57 0.92 -3.56 -10.87
N GLU A 58 0.15 -4.29 -11.68
CA GLU A 58 0.35 -5.73 -11.90
C GLU A 58 1.77 -6.03 -12.40
N GLU A 59 2.33 -5.17 -13.27
CA GLU A 59 3.73 -5.26 -13.74
C GLU A 59 4.71 -5.25 -12.55
N GLU A 60 4.60 -4.27 -11.65
CA GLU A 60 5.45 -4.15 -10.46
C GLU A 60 5.28 -5.33 -9.46
N LEU A 61 4.10 -5.94 -9.41
CA LEU A 61 3.85 -7.11 -8.56
C LEU A 61 4.51 -8.39 -9.08
N HIS A 62 4.69 -8.52 -10.40
CA HIS A 62 5.29 -9.69 -11.02
C HIS A 62 6.83 -9.60 -11.16
N GLY A 63 7.41 -8.39 -11.08
CA GLY A 63 8.85 -8.13 -11.17
C GLY A 63 9.37 -8.14 -12.61
#